data_AF-A0A1V3XC12-F1
#
_entry.id   AF-A0A1V3XC12-F1
#
_cell.length_a   1.000
_cell.length_b   1.000
_cell.length_c   1.000
_cell.angle_alpha   90.00
_cell.angle_beta   90.00
_cell.angle_gamma   90.00
#
_symmetry.space_group_name_H-M   'P 1'
#
loop_
_entity.id
_entity.type
_entity.pdbx_description
1 polymer ?
#
loop_
_entity_poly.entity_id
_entity_poly.type
_entity_poly.pdbx_seq_one_letter_code
_entity_poly.pdbx_strand_id
1 'polypeptide(L)'
;MTTTRVQVVPNGPILVSGPVRIETPGGGVVASDRFMVAICTCRRSKEYPLCDTSHRRCRPQRSERSERSERSERSQRKARTDQTPSSGAGSGGAGN
;
A
#
# COMPACT_ATOMS: atom_id res chain seq x y z
N MET A 1 -21.86 -1.44 -27.46
CA MET A 1 -21.78 -1.69 -26.00
C MET A 1 -21.32 -0.40 -25.36
N THR A 2 -22.10 0.17 -24.45
CA THR A 2 -21.71 1.40 -23.75
C THR A 2 -20.60 1.08 -22.76
N THR A 3 -19.46 1.74 -22.89
CA THR A 3 -18.36 1.59 -21.93
C THR A 3 -18.73 2.27 -20.62
N THR A 4 -18.82 1.51 -19.54
CA THR A 4 -18.94 2.09 -18.20
C THR A 4 -17.59 2.62 -17.74
N ARG A 5 -17.54 3.89 -17.34
CA ARG A 5 -16.31 4.48 -16.78
C ARG A 5 -16.10 3.98 -15.34
N VAL A 6 -14.90 3.47 -15.09
CA VAL A 6 -14.42 3.05 -13.77
C VAL A 6 -13.13 3.80 -13.47
N GLN A 7 -13.04 4.45 -12.30
CA GLN A 7 -11.86 5.15 -11.84
C GLN A 7 -11.41 4.60 -10.50
N VAL A 8 -10.16 4.15 -10.44
CA VAL A 8 -9.52 3.71 -9.21
C VAL A 8 -8.86 4.90 -8.54
N VAL A 9 -9.27 5.24 -7.31
CA VAL A 9 -8.64 6.31 -6.52
C VAL A 9 -7.57 5.71 -5.61
N PRO A 10 -6.30 6.17 -5.68
CA PRO A 10 -5.27 5.73 -4.74
C PRO A 10 -5.68 5.98 -3.29
N ASN A 11 -5.58 4.95 -2.45
CA ASN A 11 -6.02 4.99 -1.03
C ASN A 11 -7.49 5.41 -0.85
N GLY A 12 -8.32 5.24 -1.88
CA GLY A 12 -9.70 5.69 -1.91
C GLY A 12 -10.64 4.66 -2.54
N PRO A 13 -11.91 5.04 -2.74
CA PRO A 13 -12.91 4.18 -3.35
C PRO A 13 -12.66 3.96 -4.85
N ILE A 14 -13.35 2.98 -5.42
CA ILE A 14 -13.53 2.88 -6.86
C ILE A 14 -14.77 3.69 -7.24
N LEU A 15 -14.63 4.63 -8.17
CA LEU A 15 -15.75 5.41 -8.70
C LEU A 15 -16.26 4.75 -9.97
N VAL A 16 -17.56 4.46 -10.01
CA VAL A 16 -18.23 3.85 -11.17
C VAL A 16 -19.32 4.78 -11.67
N SER A 17 -19.39 4.99 -12.98
CA SER A 17 -20.51 5.68 -13.62
C SER A 17 -21.77 4.82 -13.47
N GLY A 18 -22.78 5.35 -12.79
CA GLY A 18 -24.02 4.62 -12.52
C GLY A 18 -25.09 4.79 -13.61
N PRO A 19 -26.24 4.13 -13.45
CA PRO A 19 -26.65 3.33 -12.28
C PRO A 19 -25.89 1.99 -12.17
N VAL A 20 -25.75 1.44 -10.95
CA VAL A 20 -25.06 0.15 -10.71
C VAL A 20 -25.83 -0.77 -9.77
N ARG A 21 -25.64 -2.07 -9.97
CA ARG A 21 -26.03 -3.15 -9.05
C ARG A 21 -24.76 -3.86 -8.60
N ILE A 22 -24.50 -3.85 -7.30
CA ILE A 22 -23.27 -4.36 -6.69
C ILE A 22 -23.60 -5.66 -5.97
N GLU A 23 -22.96 -6.75 -6.37
CA GLU A 23 -23.07 -8.05 -5.71
C GLU A 23 -21.91 -8.24 -4.73
N THR A 24 -22.22 -8.71 -3.54
CA THR A 24 -21.23 -8.97 -2.49
C THR A 24 -20.99 -10.47 -2.36
N PRO A 25 -19.82 -10.90 -1.85
CA PRO A 25 -19.52 -12.33 -1.67
C PRO A 25 -20.52 -13.08 -0.78
N GLY A 26 -21.23 -12.38 0.11
CA GLY A 26 -22.28 -12.96 0.96
C GLY A 26 -23.65 -13.11 0.26
N GLY A 27 -23.72 -12.89 -1.05
CA GLY A 27 -24.97 -12.92 -1.82
C GLY A 27 -25.85 -11.66 -1.69
N GLY A 28 -25.43 -10.69 -0.87
CA GLY A 28 -26.13 -9.41 -0.74
C GLY A 28 -25.99 -8.56 -1.99
N VAL A 29 -27.06 -7.84 -2.34
CA VAL A 29 -27.12 -6.94 -3.50
C VAL A 29 -27.47 -5.54 -3.05
N VAL A 30 -26.68 -4.56 -3.49
CA VAL A 30 -26.94 -3.14 -3.27
C VAL A 30 -27.08 -2.44 -4.62
N ALA A 31 -28.22 -1.78 -4.83
CA ALA A 31 -28.48 -1.00 -6.03
C ALA A 31 -28.31 0.50 -5.73
N SER A 32 -27.76 1.23 -6.69
CA SER A 32 -27.67 2.68 -6.64
C SER A 32 -27.99 3.28 -8.00
N ASP A 33 -28.92 4.24 -8.00
CA ASP A 33 -29.40 5.00 -9.14
C ASP A 33 -28.57 6.27 -9.40
N ARG A 34 -27.57 6.55 -8.56
CA ARG A 34 -26.74 7.74 -8.66
C ARG A 34 -25.85 7.66 -9.90
N PHE A 35 -25.64 8.82 -10.55
CA PHE A 35 -24.77 8.94 -11.72
C PHE A 35 -23.30 8.57 -11.45
N MET A 36 -22.86 8.68 -10.20
CA MET A 36 -21.53 8.24 -9.76
C MET A 36 -21.64 7.54 -8.42
N VAL A 37 -21.06 6.34 -8.34
CA VAL A 37 -21.12 5.47 -7.16
C VAL A 37 -19.72 5.16 -6.69
N ALA A 38 -19.47 5.39 -5.40
CA ALA A 38 -18.19 5.13 -4.77
C ALA A 38 -18.21 3.79 -4.03
N ILE A 39 -17.49 2.80 -4.55
CA ILE A 39 -17.36 1.46 -3.96
C ILE A 39 -16.18 1.44 -2.98
N CYS A 40 -16.43 0.95 -1.78
CA CYS A 40 -15.46 0.89 -0.71
C CYS A 40 -14.41 -0.21 -0.96
N THR A 41 -13.14 0.17 -0.92
CA THR A 41 -11.98 -0.74 -1.02
C THR A 41 -11.32 -1.00 0.34
N CYS A 42 -11.58 -0.14 1.33
CA CYS A 42 -10.93 -0.23 2.66
C CYS A 42 -11.65 -1.14 3.65
N ARG A 43 -12.88 -1.59 3.35
CA ARG A 43 -13.76 -2.41 4.20
C ARG A 43 -14.08 -1.84 5.59
N ARG A 44 -13.91 -0.53 5.81
CA ARG A 44 -14.24 0.16 7.07
C ARG A 44 -15.58 0.90 7.02
N SER A 45 -16.24 0.89 5.87
CA SER A 45 -17.51 1.59 5.70
C SER A 45 -18.61 0.93 6.52
N LYS A 46 -19.42 1.74 7.20
CA LYS A 46 -20.64 1.26 7.87
C LYS A 46 -21.74 0.87 6.88
N GLU A 47 -21.66 1.39 5.66
CA GLU A 47 -22.60 1.15 4.56
C GLU A 47 -21.96 0.28 3.48
N TYR A 48 -21.06 -0.63 3.86
CA TYR A 48 -20.41 -1.53 2.91
C TYR A 48 -21.47 -2.25 2.05
N PRO A 49 -21.35 -2.25 0.70
CA PRO A 49 -20.15 -1.98 -0.11
C PRO A 49 -19.91 -0.52 -0.51
N LEU A 50 -20.76 0.43 -0.12
CA LEU A 50 -20.61 1.85 -0.48
C LEU A 50 -19.57 2.56 0.39
N CYS A 51 -18.94 3.60 -0.13
CA CYS A 51 -17.95 4.39 0.58
C CYS A 51 -18.60 5.52 1.40
N ASP A 52 -18.44 5.47 2.72
CA ASP A 52 -18.89 6.48 3.69
C ASP A 52 -17.77 7.45 4.13
N THR A 53 -16.69 7.53 3.35
CA THR A 53 -15.44 8.26 3.65
C THR A 53 -14.59 7.72 4.80
N SER A 54 -14.93 6.57 5.42
CA SER A 54 -14.15 5.97 6.52
C SER A 54 -12.67 5.70 6.17
N HIS A 55 -12.33 5.55 4.89
CA HIS A 55 -10.93 5.43 4.43
C HIS A 55 -10.05 6.61 4.83
N ARG A 56 -10.60 7.83 4.97
CA ARG A 56 -9.83 9.04 5.32
C ARG A 56 -9.29 8.99 6.75
N ARG A 57 -10.00 8.34 7.65
CA ARG A 57 -9.61 8.21 9.06
C ARG A 57 -8.47 7.23 9.27
N CYS A 58 -8.16 6.45 8.24
CA CYS A 58 -7.26 5.32 8.34
C CYS A 58 -6.31 5.29 7.15
N ARG A 59 -5.32 6.20 7.16
CA ARG A 59 -4.16 6.06 6.29
C ARG A 59 -3.55 4.68 6.55
N PRO A 60 -3.31 3.85 5.52
CA PRO A 60 -2.77 2.52 5.73
C PRO A 60 -1.33 2.60 6.22
N GLN A 61 -1.00 1.86 7.28
CA GLN A 61 0.38 1.58 7.71
C GLN A 61 1.23 0.82 6.68
N ARG A 62 0.75 0.69 5.43
CA ARG A 62 1.47 -0.02 4.36
C ARG A 62 2.71 0.74 3.92
N SER A 63 2.72 2.08 3.99
CA SER A 63 3.95 2.87 3.84
C SER A 63 4.92 2.54 4.97
N GLU A 64 4.45 2.50 6.22
CA GLU A 64 5.31 2.24 7.38
C GLU A 64 5.94 0.83 7.34
N ARG A 65 5.22 -0.20 6.87
CA ARG A 65 5.76 -1.57 6.79
C ARG A 65 6.81 -1.73 5.69
N SER A 66 6.62 -1.10 4.53
CA SER A 66 7.64 -1.09 3.47
C SER A 66 8.84 -0.23 3.85
N GLU A 67 8.61 0.96 4.40
CA GLU A 67 9.68 1.86 4.84
C GLU A 67 10.50 1.24 5.99
N ARG A 68 9.85 0.51 6.91
CA ARG A 68 10.54 -0.20 7.99
C ARG A 68 11.34 -1.39 7.49
N SER A 69 10.86 -2.13 6.48
CA SER A 69 11.65 -3.22 5.88
C SER A 69 12.85 -2.67 5.13
N GLU A 70 12.67 -1.63 4.30
CA GLU A 70 13.74 -0.98 3.55
C GLU A 70 14.79 -0.35 4.48
N ARG A 71 14.35 0.31 5.57
CA ARG A 71 15.26 0.86 6.58
C ARG A 71 16.02 -0.23 7.33
N SER A 72 15.36 -1.34 7.63
CA SER A 72 15.98 -2.52 8.24
C SER A 72 17.04 -3.12 7.31
N GLU A 73 16.72 -3.35 6.05
CA GLU A 73 17.63 -3.89 5.04
C GLU A 73 18.83 -2.96 4.78
N ARG A 74 18.60 -1.65 4.68
CA ARG A 74 19.67 -0.65 4.54
C ARG A 74 20.59 -0.63 5.76
N SER A 75 20.02 -0.73 6.97
CA SER A 75 20.81 -0.77 8.22
C SER A 75 21.64 -2.05 8.30
N GLN A 76 21.06 -3.20 7.93
CA GLN A 76 21.76 -4.48 7.87
C GLN A 76 22.89 -4.48 6.83
N ARG A 77 22.67 -3.90 5.64
CA ARG A 77 23.72 -3.73 4.63
C ARG A 77 24.89 -2.88 5.14
N LYS A 78 24.61 -1.74 5.77
CA LYS A 78 25.65 -0.87 6.32
C LYS A 78 26.50 -1.59 7.38
N ALA A 79 25.85 -2.29 8.31
CA ALA A 79 26.54 -3.07 9.34
C ALA A 79 27.45 -4.18 8.79
N ARG A 80 27.14 -4.73 7.61
CA ARG A 80 28.01 -5.70 6.94
C ARG A 80 29.24 -5.05 6.30
N THR A 81 29.11 -3.85 5.75
CA THR A 81 30.23 -3.11 5.15
C THR A 81 31.21 -2.58 6.20
N ASP A 82 30.75 -2.21 7.40
CA ASP A 82 31.64 -1.76 8.48
C ASP A 82 32.48 -2.90 9.11
N GLN A 83 32.18 -4.18 8.81
CA GLN A 83 32.89 -5.35 9.35
C GLN A 83 34.04 -5.86 8.46
N THR A 84 34.40 -5.16 7.38
CA THR A 84 35.62 -5.50 6.64
C THR A 84 36.84 -5.27 7.55
N PRO A 85 37.60 -6.30 7.93
CA PRO A 85 38.84 -6.08 8.63
C PRO A 85 39.81 -5.40 7.67
N SER A 86 40.26 -4.21 8.03
CA SER A 86 41.45 -3.63 7.41
C SER A 86 42.61 -4.56 7.77
N SER A 87 43.05 -5.37 6.80
CA SER A 87 44.32 -6.08 6.89
C SER A 87 45.39 -5.04 7.19
N GLY A 88 45.86 -5.04 8.44
CA GLY A 88 46.84 -4.08 8.93
C GLY A 88 48.15 -4.19 8.15
N ALA A 89 48.71 -3.03 7.86
CA ALA A 89 50.06 -2.86 7.39
C ALA A 89 51.05 -3.58 8.32
N GLY A 90 51.75 -4.59 7.81
CA GLY A 90 52.92 -5.17 8.46
C GLY A 90 54.18 -4.45 7.98
N SER A 91 54.60 -3.45 8.72
CA SER A 91 55.92 -2.84 8.60
C SER A 91 56.97 -3.68 9.33
N GLY A 92 58.03 -4.08 8.63
CA GLY A 92 59.28 -4.58 9.19
C GLY A 92 60.22 -4.90 8.01
N GLY A 93 61.38 -4.28 7.82
CA GLY A 93 62.29 -3.68 8.78
C GLY A 93 63.60 -4.44 8.71
N ALA A 94 64.57 -3.87 7.96
CA ALA A 94 66.02 -4.06 7.92
C ALA A 94 66.69 -5.29 8.59
N GLY A 95 67.64 -5.89 7.86
CA GLY A 95 68.69 -6.74 8.44
C GLY A 95 69.68 -7.24 7.37
N ASN A 96 70.83 -6.55 7.32
CA ASN A 96 72.12 -6.83 6.66
C ASN A 96 72.35 -8.14 5.89
#